data_AF-A0A1Q3KGE9-F1
#
_entry.id   AF-A0A1Q3KGE9-F1
#
_cell.length_a   1.000
_cell.length_b   1.000
_cell.length_c   1.000
_cell.angle_alpha   90.00
_cell.angle_beta   90.00
_cell.angle_gamma   90.00
#
_symmetry.space_group_name_H-M   'P 1'
#
loop_
_entity.id
_entity.type
_entity.pdbx_description
1 polymer ?
#
loop_
_entity_poly.entity_id
_entity_poly.type
_entity_poly.pdbx_seq_one_letter_code
_entity_poly.pdbx_strand_id
1 'polypeptide(L)'
;MRSEEFLQEVCQPSVEELVADPTSFRRAWVAVTSLFHFADYVALERDTRLESVHREFADEFTDFSLVRDVANASKHAELARGPRKGLSAAHIDIGYGAAFSDGSYYSDGTSHSDASDVVRVVFHDEQIDLVNLCERCLHYLKAKC
;
A
#
# COMPACT_ATOMS: atom_id res chain seq x y z
N MET A 1 13.06 -8.29 17.13
CA MET A 1 11.93 -8.77 16.30
C MET A 1 12.50 -9.04 14.92
N ARG A 2 12.38 -10.27 14.44
CA ARG A 2 12.78 -10.67 13.08
C ARG A 2 11.77 -10.18 12.05
N SER A 3 12.13 -10.18 10.77
CA SER A 3 11.22 -9.77 9.69
C SER A 3 9.94 -10.60 9.67
N GLU A 4 10.04 -11.93 9.79
CA GLU A 4 8.88 -12.83 9.86
C GLU A 4 7.93 -12.51 11.03
N GLU A 5 8.48 -12.22 12.21
CA GLU A 5 7.70 -11.82 13.39
C GLU A 5 6.98 -10.49 13.16
N PHE A 6 7.63 -9.50 12.54
CA PHE A 6 7.00 -8.23 12.20
C PHE A 6 5.90 -8.40 11.13
N LEU A 7 6.10 -9.31 10.18
CA LEU A 7 5.08 -9.62 9.17
C LEU A 7 3.84 -10.24 9.81
N GLN A 8 4.01 -11.22 10.69
CA GLN A 8 2.92 -11.96 11.35
C GLN A 8 2.20 -11.13 12.42
N GLU A 9 2.93 -10.37 13.24
CA GLU A 9 2.36 -9.66 14.40
C GLU A 9 1.90 -8.23 14.07
N VAL A 10 2.42 -7.63 12.99
CA VAL A 10 2.12 -6.23 12.64
C VAL A 10 1.51 -6.10 11.25
N CYS A 11 2.21 -6.56 10.21
CA CYS A 11 1.76 -6.32 8.84
C CYS A 11 0.44 -7.03 8.53
N GLN A 12 0.37 -8.35 8.78
CA GLN A 12 -0.81 -9.15 8.48
C GLN A 12 -2.06 -8.67 9.25
N PRO A 13 -2.02 -8.47 10.59
CA PRO A 13 -3.17 -7.95 11.32
C PRO A 13 -3.60 -6.56 10.84
N SER A 14 -2.65 -5.69 10.47
CA SER A 14 -2.98 -4.35 9.94
C SER A 14 -3.78 -4.43 8.63
N VAL A 15 -3.42 -5.37 7.74
CA VAL A 15 -4.13 -5.58 6.48
C VAL A 15 -5.48 -6.24 6.72
N GLU A 16 -5.56 -7.26 7.57
CA GLU A 16 -6.83 -7.91 7.93
C GLU A 16 -7.82 -6.94 8.57
N GLU A 17 -7.33 -6.03 9.42
CA GLU A 17 -8.12 -4.96 9.99
C GLU A 17 -8.66 -3.99 8.93
N LEU A 18 -7.84 -3.62 7.95
CA LEU A 18 -8.27 -2.79 6.82
C LEU A 18 -9.32 -3.51 5.98
N VAL A 19 -9.13 -4.79 5.66
CA VAL A 19 -10.10 -5.60 4.90
C VAL A 19 -11.45 -5.67 5.63
N ALA A 20 -11.43 -5.77 6.96
CA ALA A 20 -12.65 -5.80 7.77
C ALA A 20 -13.38 -4.45 7.83
N ASP A 21 -12.69 -3.34 7.59
CA ASP A 21 -13.21 -1.97 7.66
C ASP A 21 -12.53 -1.10 6.57
N PRO A 22 -12.91 -1.30 5.30
CA PRO A 22 -12.18 -0.79 4.14
C PRO A 22 -12.29 0.72 3.98
N THR A 23 -13.22 1.36 4.70
CA THR A 23 -13.43 2.82 4.69
C THR A 23 -12.61 3.58 5.72
N SER A 24 -11.79 2.88 6.52
CA SER A 24 -11.05 3.46 7.63
C SER A 24 -9.69 4.00 7.22
N PHE A 25 -9.56 5.33 7.07
CA PHE A 25 -8.27 5.99 6.79
C PHE A 25 -7.17 5.59 7.77
N ARG A 26 -7.49 5.48 9.06
CA ARG A 26 -6.53 5.07 10.09
C ARG A 26 -5.96 3.69 9.78
N ARG A 27 -6.82 2.71 9.47
CA ARG A 27 -6.39 1.34 9.19
C ARG A 27 -5.62 1.28 7.88
N ALA A 28 -6.05 2.03 6.87
CA ALA A 28 -5.34 2.12 5.59
C ALA A 28 -3.92 2.66 5.77
N TRP A 29 -3.75 3.72 6.56
CA TRP A 29 -2.43 4.30 6.85
C TRP A 29 -1.55 3.36 7.66
N VAL A 30 -2.10 2.67 8.66
CA VAL A 30 -1.33 1.70 9.45
C VAL A 30 -0.89 0.53 8.58
N ALA A 31 -1.78 -0.04 7.75
CA ALA A 31 -1.47 -1.14 6.85
C ALA A 31 -0.39 -0.78 5.82
N VAL A 32 -0.56 0.32 5.09
CA VAL A 32 0.41 0.69 4.05
C VAL A 32 1.77 1.06 4.64
N THR A 33 1.78 1.68 5.82
CA THR A 33 3.01 2.09 6.51
C THR A 33 3.74 0.89 7.10
N SER A 34 3.03 -0.07 7.69
CA SER A 34 3.66 -1.30 8.22
C SER A 34 4.23 -2.15 7.09
N LEU A 35 3.50 -2.32 5.99
CA LEU A 35 3.98 -3.03 4.79
C LEU A 35 5.23 -2.37 4.20
N PHE A 36 5.27 -1.04 4.14
CA PHE A 36 6.47 -0.32 3.69
C PHE A 36 7.65 -0.57 4.64
N HIS A 37 7.42 -0.48 5.95
CA HIS A 37 8.46 -0.64 6.98
C HIS A 37 8.94 -2.07 7.19
N PHE A 38 8.29 -3.08 6.60
CA PHE A 38 8.82 -4.44 6.60
C PHE A 38 10.23 -4.51 6.00
N ALA A 39 10.54 -3.65 5.01
CA ALA A 39 11.87 -3.56 4.43
C ALA A 39 12.96 -3.16 5.45
N ASP A 40 12.64 -2.36 6.47
CA ASP A 40 13.58 -2.01 7.55
C ASP A 40 14.02 -3.25 8.34
N TYR A 41 13.08 -4.14 8.64
CA TYR A 41 13.36 -5.37 9.38
C TYR A 41 14.18 -6.36 8.54
N VAL A 42 13.88 -6.47 7.24
CA VAL A 42 14.67 -7.29 6.31
C VAL A 42 16.08 -6.74 6.15
N ALA A 43 16.24 -5.41 6.03
CA ALA A 43 17.54 -4.78 5.92
C ALA A 43 18.41 -5.03 7.17
N LEU A 44 17.79 -4.89 8.36
CA LEU A 44 18.44 -5.17 9.64
C LEU A 44 18.85 -6.64 9.77
N GLU A 45 17.96 -7.57 9.40
CA GLU A 45 18.19 -9.01 9.52
C GLU A 45 19.27 -9.51 8.55
N ARG A 46 19.32 -8.97 7.33
CA ARG A 46 20.31 -9.32 6.31
C ARG A 46 21.64 -8.54 6.43
N ASP A 47 21.76 -7.63 7.40
CA ASP A 47 22.88 -6.69 7.55
C ASP A 47 23.23 -5.98 6.23
N THR A 48 22.21 -5.42 5.57
CA THR A 48 22.34 -4.75 4.27
C THR A 48 21.74 -3.34 4.29
N ARG A 49 21.97 -2.58 3.21
CA ARG A 49 21.41 -1.23 3.07
C ARG A 49 19.92 -1.30 2.77
N LEU A 50 19.14 -0.46 3.44
CA LEU A 50 17.70 -0.34 3.21
C LEU A 50 17.37 -0.03 1.75
N GLU A 51 18.17 0.80 1.09
CA GLU A 51 17.98 1.15 -0.31
C GLU A 51 18.13 -0.06 -1.25
N SER A 52 18.94 -1.05 -0.87
CA SER A 52 19.08 -2.30 -1.62
C SER A 52 17.82 -3.14 -1.51
N VAL A 53 17.25 -3.26 -0.30
CA VAL A 53 15.99 -4.00 -0.06
C VAL A 53 14.82 -3.32 -0.76
N HIS A 54 14.72 -1.99 -0.68
CA HIS A 54 13.69 -1.24 -1.40
C HIS A 54 13.78 -1.43 -2.92
N ARG A 55 15.00 -1.51 -3.46
CA ARG A 55 15.20 -1.76 -4.89
C ARG A 55 14.81 -3.17 -5.26
N GLU A 56 15.29 -4.17 -4.52
CA GLU A 56 14.90 -5.57 -4.68
C GLU A 56 13.37 -5.71 -4.70
N PHE A 57 12.68 -5.10 -3.72
CA PHE A 57 11.23 -5.18 -3.65
C PHE A 57 10.52 -4.45 -4.78
N ALA A 58 11.01 -3.29 -5.21
CA ALA A 58 10.44 -2.57 -6.35
C ALA A 58 10.68 -3.26 -7.69
N ASP A 59 11.81 -3.97 -7.84
CA ASP A 59 12.16 -4.72 -9.05
C ASP A 59 11.29 -5.99 -9.18
N GLU A 60 10.96 -6.63 -8.06
CA GLU A 60 10.16 -7.86 -8.04
C GLU A 60 8.65 -7.63 -7.89
N PHE A 61 8.25 -6.53 -7.24
CA PHE A 61 6.86 -6.10 -7.08
C PHE A 61 6.77 -4.60 -7.42
N THR A 62 6.36 -4.31 -8.65
CA THR A 62 6.33 -2.95 -9.21
C THR A 62 5.53 -1.96 -8.34
N ASP A 63 4.48 -2.44 -7.68
CA ASP A 63 3.61 -1.61 -6.84
C ASP A 63 4.23 -1.31 -5.46
N PHE A 64 5.38 -1.89 -5.11
CA PHE A 64 6.08 -1.55 -3.87
C PHE A 64 6.47 -0.07 -3.82
N SER A 65 6.83 0.51 -4.97
CA SER A 65 7.09 1.96 -5.06
C SER A 65 5.84 2.78 -4.74
N LEU A 66 4.65 2.29 -5.10
CA LEU A 66 3.39 2.93 -4.77
C LEU A 66 3.07 2.81 -3.28
N VAL A 67 3.28 1.64 -2.66
CA VAL A 67 3.17 1.46 -1.20
C VAL A 67 4.03 2.48 -0.45
N ARG A 68 5.30 2.64 -0.88
CA ARG A 68 6.20 3.68 -0.33
C ARG A 68 5.63 5.09 -0.50
N ASP A 69 5.14 5.42 -1.69
CA ASP A 69 4.66 6.77 -2.00
C ASP A 69 3.43 7.12 -1.13
N VAL A 70 2.48 6.19 -0.97
CA VAL A 70 1.29 6.36 -0.11
C VAL A 70 1.68 6.45 1.36
N ALA A 71 2.57 5.58 1.85
CA ALA A 71 3.06 5.62 3.24
C ALA A 71 3.78 6.94 3.56
N ASN A 72 4.56 7.47 2.61
CA ASN A 72 5.22 8.76 2.79
C ASN A 72 4.24 9.94 2.70
N ALA A 73 3.22 9.88 1.83
CA ALA A 73 2.22 10.91 1.70
C ALA A 73 1.36 11.03 2.97
N SER A 74 0.98 9.89 3.58
CA SER A 74 0.24 9.89 4.85
C SER A 74 1.08 10.46 6.01
N LYS A 75 2.40 10.20 6.02
CA LYS A 75 3.34 10.72 7.03
C LYS A 75 3.66 12.20 6.85
N HIS A 76 3.95 12.65 5.62
CA HIS A 76 4.45 13.99 5.32
C HIS A 76 3.36 14.97 4.88
N ALA A 77 2.10 14.52 4.84
CA ALA A 77 0.95 15.18 4.23
C ALA A 77 1.07 15.39 2.70
N GLU A 78 2.27 15.58 2.16
CA GLU A 78 2.54 15.69 0.72
C GLU A 78 3.96 15.22 0.35
N LEU A 79 4.11 14.57 -0.80
CA LEU A 79 5.39 14.17 -1.36
C LEU A 79 6.08 15.36 -2.05
N ALA A 80 7.22 15.79 -1.51
CA ALA A 80 8.04 16.85 -2.09
C ALA A 80 8.99 16.37 -3.22
N ARG A 81 9.20 15.05 -3.36
CA ARG A 81 10.21 14.44 -4.23
C ARG A 81 9.73 13.08 -4.74
N GLY A 82 10.35 12.59 -5.83
CA GLY A 82 10.02 11.30 -6.45
C GLY A 82 9.03 11.42 -7.63
N PRO A 83 8.69 10.30 -8.27
CA PRO A 83 7.85 10.28 -9.46
C PRO A 83 6.41 10.76 -9.19
N ARG A 84 5.89 10.55 -7.98
CA ARG A 84 4.57 11.03 -7.53
C ARG A 84 4.64 12.31 -6.69
N LYS A 85 5.56 13.22 -7.03
CA LYS A 85 5.64 14.54 -6.37
C LYS A 85 4.27 15.23 -6.45
N GLY A 86 3.80 15.77 -5.33
CA GLY A 86 2.48 16.38 -5.21
C GLY A 86 1.37 15.42 -4.75
N LEU A 87 1.62 14.10 -4.73
CA LEU A 87 0.72 13.17 -4.05
C LEU A 87 0.65 13.57 -2.58
N SER A 88 -0.57 13.68 -2.06
CA SER A 88 -0.85 14.25 -0.75
C SER A 88 -1.95 13.47 -0.06
N ALA A 89 -2.09 13.64 1.26
CA ALA A 89 -3.17 13.05 2.03
C ALA A 89 -4.56 13.49 1.54
N ALA A 90 -4.67 14.63 0.88
CA ALA A 90 -5.93 15.11 0.28
C ALA A 90 -6.36 14.30 -0.97
N HIS A 91 -5.42 13.56 -1.57
CA HIS A 91 -5.71 12.63 -2.67
C HIS A 91 -6.19 11.26 -2.17
N ILE A 92 -6.20 11.04 -0.86
CA ILE A 92 -6.71 9.82 -0.23
C ILE A 92 -8.17 10.10 0.15
N ASP A 93 -9.10 9.43 -0.52
CA ASP A 93 -10.54 9.60 -0.30
C ASP A 93 -11.23 8.25 -0.08
N ILE A 94 -12.53 8.30 0.21
CA ILE A 94 -13.40 7.13 0.19
C ILE A 94 -14.16 7.16 -1.12
N GLY A 95 -14.16 6.03 -1.83
CA GLY A 95 -14.99 5.82 -3.00
C GLY A 95 -15.01 4.36 -3.41
N TYR A 96 -15.57 4.08 -4.59
CA TYR A 96 -15.73 2.71 -5.05
C TYR A 96 -14.40 1.96 -5.16
N GLY A 97 -14.39 0.73 -4.66
CA GLY A 97 -13.29 -0.21 -4.82
C GLY A 97 -13.05 -0.61 -6.28
N ALA A 98 -11.90 -1.25 -6.52
CA ALA A 98 -11.52 -1.70 -7.85
C ALA A 98 -12.57 -2.67 -8.43
N ALA A 99 -12.80 -2.57 -9.75
CA ALA A 99 -13.77 -3.41 -10.45
C ALA A 99 -13.27 -4.86 -10.64
N PHE A 100 -11.95 -5.05 -10.65
CA PHE A 100 -11.30 -6.32 -10.93
C PHE A 100 -10.32 -6.69 -9.81
N SER A 101 -10.04 -7.99 -9.67
CA SER A 101 -9.15 -8.53 -8.62
C SER A 101 -7.69 -8.08 -8.76
N ASP A 102 -7.29 -7.63 -9.95
CA ASP A 102 -5.96 -7.07 -10.21
C ASP A 102 -5.82 -5.60 -9.73
N GLY A 103 -6.91 -5.01 -9.22
CA GLY A 103 -6.94 -3.62 -8.74
C GLY A 103 -7.32 -2.61 -9.82
N SER A 104 -7.68 -3.04 -11.03
CA SER A 104 -8.06 -2.14 -12.13
C SER A 104 -9.54 -1.73 -12.10
N TYR A 105 -9.83 -0.61 -12.77
CA TYR A 105 -11.15 0.00 -12.91
C TYR A 105 -11.64 -0.07 -14.37
N TYR A 106 -12.94 0.18 -14.61
CA TYR A 106 -13.46 0.31 -15.98
C TYR A 106 -12.76 1.46 -16.72
N SER A 107 -12.36 1.21 -17.97
CA SER A 107 -11.64 2.20 -18.80
C SER A 107 -12.49 3.40 -19.22
N ASP A 108 -13.82 3.32 -19.05
CA ASP A 108 -14.80 4.36 -19.40
C ASP A 108 -15.54 4.94 -18.18
N GLY A 109 -15.16 4.55 -16.95
CA GLY A 109 -15.80 5.03 -15.73
C GLY A 109 -17.26 4.57 -15.56
N THR A 110 -17.69 3.51 -16.24
CA THR A 110 -19.03 2.92 -16.08
C THR A 110 -19.27 2.43 -14.64
N SER A 111 -20.53 2.51 -14.19
CA SER A 111 -20.86 2.65 -12.77
C SER A 111 -20.77 1.37 -11.93
N HIS A 112 -20.20 1.53 -10.74
CA HIS A 112 -19.97 0.56 -9.68
C HIS A 112 -21.17 0.32 -8.75
N SER A 113 -22.38 0.07 -9.27
CA SER A 113 -23.58 -0.03 -8.41
C SER A 113 -23.45 -1.02 -7.24
N ASP A 114 -22.56 -2.01 -7.40
CA ASP A 114 -22.38 -3.10 -6.46
C ASP A 114 -21.00 -3.09 -5.76
N ALA A 115 -20.11 -2.14 -6.08
CA ALA A 115 -18.79 -2.10 -5.45
C ALA A 115 -18.88 -1.44 -4.07
N SER A 116 -18.25 -2.06 -3.08
CA SER A 116 -18.10 -1.49 -1.74
C SER A 116 -17.25 -0.23 -1.77
N ASP A 117 -17.55 0.70 -0.87
CA ASP A 117 -16.68 1.84 -0.60
C ASP A 117 -15.38 1.36 0.07
N VAL A 118 -14.27 1.91 -0.38
CA VAL A 118 -12.92 1.66 0.13
C VAL A 118 -12.14 2.97 0.24
N VAL A 119 -11.11 2.98 1.09
CA VAL A 119 -10.08 4.02 1.01
C VAL A 119 -9.26 3.80 -0.26
N ARG A 120 -9.18 4.84 -1.08
CA ARG A 120 -8.42 4.82 -2.34
C ARG A 120 -7.56 6.07 -2.47
N VAL A 121 -6.60 6.00 -3.37
CA VAL A 121 -5.83 7.16 -3.82
C VAL A 121 -6.33 7.56 -5.20
N VAL A 122 -6.70 8.82 -5.36
CA VAL A 122 -7.01 9.44 -6.64
C VAL A 122 -5.96 10.50 -6.93
N PHE A 123 -5.01 10.18 -7.81
CA PHE A 123 -3.91 11.08 -8.12
C PHE A 123 -3.65 11.09 -9.62
N HIS A 124 -3.78 12.27 -10.23
CA HIS A 124 -3.87 12.42 -11.69
C HIS A 124 -5.00 11.52 -12.23
N ASP A 125 -4.74 10.73 -13.28
CA ASP A 125 -5.69 9.80 -13.89
C ASP A 125 -5.61 8.37 -13.29
N GLU A 126 -4.87 8.19 -12.18
CA GLU A 126 -4.75 6.92 -11.48
C GLU A 126 -5.74 6.84 -10.30
N GLN A 127 -6.44 5.70 -10.20
CA GLN A 127 -7.20 5.30 -9.03
C GLN A 127 -6.62 4.02 -8.46
N ILE A 128 -6.34 4.02 -7.16
CA ILE A 128 -5.69 2.90 -6.47
C ILE A 128 -6.51 2.54 -5.25
N ASP A 129 -7.09 1.34 -5.26
CA ASP A 129 -7.73 0.72 -4.11
C ASP A 129 -6.66 0.31 -3.08
N LEU A 130 -6.70 0.91 -1.89
CA LEU A 130 -5.68 0.62 -0.86
C LEU A 130 -5.86 -0.76 -0.21
N VAL A 131 -7.06 -1.34 -0.23
CA VAL A 131 -7.29 -2.71 0.25
C VAL A 131 -6.54 -3.66 -0.69
N ASN A 132 -6.81 -3.57 -1.98
CA ASN A 132 -6.19 -4.43 -2.99
C ASN A 132 -4.66 -4.27 -3.02
N LEU A 133 -4.16 -3.02 -2.98
CA LEU A 133 -2.73 -2.74 -2.92
C LEU A 133 -2.06 -3.40 -1.70
N CYS A 134 -2.70 -3.28 -0.53
CA CYS A 134 -2.16 -3.85 0.71
C CYS A 134 -2.20 -5.38 0.72
N GLU A 135 -3.27 -6.00 0.24
CA GLU A 135 -3.38 -7.47 0.14
C GLU A 135 -2.34 -8.05 -0.82
N ARG A 136 -2.17 -7.44 -2.01
CA ARG A 136 -1.15 -7.87 -2.99
C ARG A 136 0.25 -7.71 -2.44
N CYS A 137 0.54 -6.59 -1.77
CA CYS A 137 1.82 -6.36 -1.12
C CYS A 137 2.07 -7.40 -0.01
N LEU A 138 1.10 -7.64 0.87
CA LEU A 138 1.21 -8.65 1.93
C LEU A 138 1.49 -10.04 1.37
N HIS A 139 0.77 -10.45 0.32
CA HIS A 139 0.99 -11.72 -0.35
C HIS A 139 2.41 -11.82 -0.91
N TYR A 140 2.90 -10.77 -1.57
CA TYR A 140 4.27 -10.70 -2.04
C TYR A 140 5.29 -10.83 -0.89
N LEU A 141 5.12 -10.09 0.21
CA LEU A 141 6.03 -10.10 1.35
C LEU A 141 6.04 -11.45 2.08
N LYS A 142 4.90 -12.15 2.14
CA LYS A 142 4.83 -13.53 2.67
C LYS A 142 5.72 -14.52 1.92
N ALA A 143 6.03 -14.26 0.64
CA ALA A 143 6.96 -15.07 -0.14
C ALA A 143 8.45 -14.70 0.07
N LYS A 144 8.75 -13.72 0.94
CA LYS A 144 10.12 -13.25 1.26
C LYS A 144 10.62 -13.68 2.63
N CYS A 145 9.75 -14.26 3.45
CA CYS A 145 10.09 -14.90 4.72
C CYS A 145 10.33 -16.40 4.52
#